data_AF-A0AAE5AFH1-F1
#
_entry.id   AF-A0AAE5AFH1-F1
#
_cell.length_a   1.000
_cell.length_b   1.000
_cell.length_c   1.000
_cell.angle_alpha   90.00
_cell.angle_beta   90.00
_cell.angle_gamma   90.00
#
_symmetry.space_group_name_H-M   'P 1'
#
loop_
_entity.id
_entity.type
_entity.pdbx_description
1 polymer ?
#
loop_
_entity_poly.entity_id
_entity_poly.type
_entity_poly.pdbx_seq_one_letter_code
_entity_poly.pdbx_strand_id
1 'polypeptide(L)'
;MSENEKTETEKDAGLAPGDVTDFIVVLMQHDKGRAQQEASKGLSECVDAALATGKKGGKVTIEVGVEPLESGAVKLEVTVKSSPKKEPAGSIWFTDGEGHLSRDNAGMFYGMK
;
A
#
# COMPACT_ATOMS: atom_id res chain seq x y z
N MET A 1 -33.56 -36.90 3.42
CA MET A 1 -34.05 -35.99 2.36
C MET A 1 -33.01 -34.91 2.19
N SER A 2 -32.16 -35.06 1.18
CA SER A 2 -31.16 -34.07 0.80
C SER A 2 -31.80 -33.17 -0.23
N GLU A 3 -32.19 -31.98 0.21
CA GLU A 3 -32.67 -30.86 -0.58
C GLU A 3 -31.74 -29.69 -0.20
N ASN A 4 -31.22 -28.83 -1.05
CA ASN A 4 -31.46 -28.60 -2.47
C ASN A 4 -30.25 -27.86 -3.06
N GLU A 5 -30.17 -27.97 -4.38
CA GLU A 5 -29.20 -27.43 -5.32
C GLU A 5 -29.14 -25.89 -5.36
N LYS A 6 -27.95 -25.41 -5.77
CA LYS A 6 -27.64 -24.15 -6.49
C LYS A 6 -28.56 -22.93 -6.34
N THR A 7 -27.94 -21.80 -6.01
CA THR A 7 -28.25 -20.56 -6.71
C THR A 7 -26.95 -19.85 -7.06
N GLU A 8 -26.45 -20.13 -8.26
CA GLU A 8 -25.46 -19.31 -8.95
C GLU A 8 -26.16 -17.99 -9.30
N THR A 9 -25.91 -16.94 -8.52
CA THR A 9 -26.32 -15.59 -8.90
C THR A 9 -25.23 -15.02 -9.80
N GLU A 10 -25.28 -15.36 -11.09
CA GLU A 10 -24.68 -14.53 -12.14
C GLU A 10 -25.41 -13.18 -12.10
N LYS A 11 -24.85 -12.22 -11.35
CA LYS A 11 -25.28 -10.83 -11.43
C LYS A 11 -24.79 -10.26 -12.74
N ASP A 12 -25.72 -10.13 -13.68
CA ASP A 12 -25.67 -9.18 -14.78
C ASP A 12 -25.20 -7.82 -14.23
N ALA A 13 -23.99 -7.41 -14.60
CA ALA A 13 -23.33 -6.19 -14.13
C ALA A 13 -23.71 -4.98 -15.00
N GLY A 14 -24.99 -4.84 -15.34
CA GLY A 14 -25.54 -3.63 -15.94
C GLY A 14 -25.82 -2.59 -14.85
N LEU A 15 -25.01 -1.52 -14.79
CA LEU A 15 -25.31 -0.38 -13.91
C LEU A 15 -26.65 0.26 -14.30
N ALA A 16 -27.59 0.31 -13.36
CA ALA A 16 -28.84 1.01 -13.52
C ALA A 16 -28.66 2.54 -13.30
N PRO A 17 -29.59 3.39 -13.79
CA PRO A 17 -29.57 4.82 -13.52
C PRO A 17 -29.67 5.08 -12.00
N GLY A 18 -28.60 5.62 -11.42
CA GLY A 18 -28.47 5.85 -9.98
C GLY A 18 -27.47 4.93 -9.28
N ASP A 19 -26.94 3.93 -9.98
CA ASP A 19 -25.88 3.07 -9.44
C ASP A 19 -24.54 3.78 -9.44
N VAL A 20 -23.79 3.59 -8.35
CA VAL A 20 -22.41 4.05 -8.22
C VAL A 20 -21.50 2.99 -8.81
N THR A 21 -20.58 3.39 -9.70
CA THR A 21 -19.55 2.48 -10.19
C THR A 21 -18.71 1.96 -9.03
N ASP A 22 -18.64 0.64 -8.90
CA ASP A 22 -17.81 -0.02 -7.91
C ASP A 22 -16.38 0.50 -7.97
N PHE A 23 -15.85 0.92 -6.82
CA PHE A 23 -14.51 1.50 -6.73
C PHE A 23 -13.43 0.56 -7.28
N ILE A 24 -13.58 -0.75 -7.06
CA ILE A 24 -12.65 -1.76 -7.60
C ILE A 24 -12.68 -1.83 -9.13
N VAL A 25 -13.84 -1.61 -9.76
CA VAL A 25 -13.96 -1.57 -11.22
C VAL A 25 -13.18 -0.37 -11.77
N VAL A 26 -13.28 0.79 -11.11
CA VAL A 26 -12.50 1.98 -11.46
C VAL A 26 -10.99 1.69 -11.36
N LEU A 27 -10.53 1.04 -10.28
CA LEU A 27 -9.12 0.69 -10.11
C LEU A 27 -8.61 -0.37 -11.11
N MET A 28 -9.46 -1.32 -11.51
CA MET A 28 -9.12 -2.32 -12.53
C MET A 28 -9.02 -1.71 -13.93
N GLN A 29 -9.78 -0.66 -14.22
CA GLN A 29 -9.74 0.06 -15.49
C GLN A 29 -8.64 1.13 -15.53
N HIS A 30 -8.33 1.75 -14.38
CA HIS A 30 -7.30 2.78 -14.24
C HIS A 30 -5.89 2.20 -14.44
N ASP A 31 -5.07 2.87 -15.25
CA ASP A 31 -3.70 2.44 -15.63
C ASP A 31 -3.60 0.93 -15.94
N LYS A 32 -4.60 0.40 -16.69
CA LYS A 32 -4.69 -1.03 -17.06
C LYS A 32 -4.69 -1.99 -15.84
N GLY A 33 -5.24 -1.54 -14.71
CA GLY A 33 -5.34 -2.30 -13.47
C GLY A 33 -4.10 -2.23 -12.59
N ARG A 34 -3.09 -1.41 -12.95
CA ARG A 34 -1.85 -1.32 -12.19
C ARG A 34 -2.09 -0.90 -10.74
N ALA A 35 -2.95 0.10 -10.52
CA ALA A 35 -3.27 0.57 -9.17
C ALA A 35 -3.87 -0.55 -8.29
N GLN A 36 -4.75 -1.38 -8.86
CA GLN A 36 -5.32 -2.54 -8.17
C GLN A 36 -4.24 -3.59 -7.85
N GLN A 37 -3.34 -3.88 -8.79
CA GLN A 37 -2.26 -4.84 -8.60
C GLN A 37 -1.26 -4.37 -7.54
N GLU A 38 -0.87 -3.09 -7.57
CA GLU A 38 0.04 -2.49 -6.59
C GLU A 38 -0.56 -2.50 -5.18
N ALA A 39 -1.84 -2.16 -5.04
CA ALA A 39 -2.53 -2.22 -3.75
C ALA A 39 -2.59 -3.65 -3.21
N SER A 40 -2.89 -4.62 -4.09
CA SER A 40 -2.95 -6.04 -3.72
C SER A 40 -1.58 -6.58 -3.29
N LYS A 41 -0.52 -6.25 -4.04
CA LYS A 41 0.85 -6.63 -3.70
C LYS A 41 1.28 -5.99 -2.38
N GLY A 42 1.05 -4.69 -2.20
CA GLY A 42 1.37 -3.98 -0.97
C GLY A 42 0.63 -4.54 0.24
N LEU A 43 -0.61 -5.00 0.07
CA LEU A 43 -1.37 -5.67 1.11
C LEU A 43 -0.74 -7.02 1.48
N SER A 44 -0.40 -7.85 0.50
CA SER A 44 0.29 -9.12 0.72
C SER A 44 1.58 -8.92 1.52
N GLU A 45 2.42 -7.96 1.13
CA GLU A 45 3.67 -7.66 1.83
C GLU A 45 3.43 -7.18 3.27
N CYS A 46 2.36 -6.41 3.51
CA CYS A 46 2.00 -5.97 4.87
C CYS A 46 1.54 -7.16 5.73
N VAL A 47 0.80 -8.11 5.15
CA VAL A 47 0.36 -9.33 5.84
C VAL A 47 1.56 -10.21 6.17
N ASP A 48 2.45 -10.46 5.21
CA ASP A 48 3.66 -11.25 5.41
C ASP A 48 4.56 -10.65 6.50
N ALA A 49 4.73 -9.32 6.47
CA ALA A 49 5.50 -8.60 7.49
C ALA A 49 4.84 -8.67 8.89
N ALA A 50 3.51 -8.60 8.97
CA ALA A 50 2.79 -8.72 10.23
C ALA A 50 2.94 -10.14 10.82
N LEU A 51 2.87 -11.18 9.98
CA LEU A 51 3.06 -12.57 10.39
C LEU A 51 4.51 -12.84 10.82
N ALA A 52 5.50 -12.32 10.08
CA ALA A 52 6.91 -12.52 10.38
C ALA A 52 7.37 -11.82 11.66
N THR A 53 6.83 -10.62 11.95
CA THR A 53 7.27 -9.81 13.10
C THR A 53 6.41 -10.01 14.35
N GLY A 54 5.20 -10.54 14.21
CA GLY A 54 4.21 -10.62 15.30
C GLY A 54 3.77 -9.25 15.85
N LYS A 55 4.15 -8.15 15.18
CA LYS A 55 3.88 -6.78 15.62
C LYS A 55 2.65 -6.24 14.90
N LYS A 56 1.80 -5.50 15.62
CA LYS A 56 0.73 -4.71 15.01
C LYS A 56 1.37 -3.58 14.19
N GLY A 57 1.18 -3.62 12.87
CA GLY A 57 1.60 -2.54 11.98
C GLY A 57 1.84 -2.99 10.55
N GLY A 58 1.22 -2.27 9.62
CA GLY A 58 1.24 -2.50 8.19
C GLY A 58 0.04 -1.74 7.63
N LYS A 59 0.25 -0.86 6.65
CA LYS A 59 -0.84 -0.09 6.05
C LYS A 59 -0.68 0.00 4.56
N VAL A 60 -1.82 -0.06 3.87
CA VAL A 60 -1.95 0.31 2.46
C VAL A 60 -2.88 1.51 2.41
N THR A 61 -2.50 2.53 1.65
CA THR A 61 -3.26 3.76 1.46
C THR A 61 -3.45 3.95 -0.04
N ILE A 62 -4.71 4.11 -0.44
CA ILE A 62 -5.09 4.47 -1.80
C ILE A 62 -5.62 5.89 -1.73
N GLU A 63 -5.03 6.77 -2.52
CA GLU A 63 -5.37 8.19 -2.61
C GLU A 63 -5.85 8.45 -4.04
N VAL A 64 -7.02 9.09 -4.18
CA VAL A 64 -7.60 9.38 -5.49
C VAL A 64 -7.85 10.87 -5.60
N GLY A 65 -7.05 11.53 -6.43
CA GLY A 65 -7.27 12.90 -6.87
C GLY A 65 -8.28 12.94 -8.01
N VAL A 66 -9.22 13.87 -7.95
CA VAL A 66 -10.25 14.06 -8.98
C VAL A 66 -10.22 15.50 -9.45
N GLU A 67 -10.01 15.71 -10.75
CA GLU A 67 -9.95 17.03 -11.37
C GLU A 67 -10.96 17.12 -12.53
N PRO A 68 -11.79 18.17 -12.59
CA PRO A 68 -12.68 18.37 -13.74
C PRO A 68 -11.90 18.85 -14.96
N LEU A 69 -12.33 18.42 -16.15
CA LEU A 69 -11.81 18.89 -17.43
C LEU A 69 -12.86 19.76 -18.13
N GLU A 70 -12.43 20.70 -18.97
CA GLU A 70 -13.32 21.61 -19.71
C GLU A 70 -14.30 20.88 -20.65
N SER A 71 -13.96 19.63 -21.04
CA SER A 71 -14.81 18.77 -21.85
C SER A 71 -16.00 18.15 -21.09
N GLY A 72 -16.11 18.38 -19.77
CA GLY A 72 -17.10 17.73 -18.90
C GLY A 72 -16.68 16.34 -18.41
N ALA A 73 -15.50 15.86 -18.82
CA ALA A 73 -14.88 14.66 -18.27
C ALA A 73 -14.16 14.96 -16.94
N VAL A 74 -13.79 13.91 -16.20
CA VAL A 74 -12.95 14.00 -15.00
C VAL A 74 -11.64 13.25 -15.21
N LYS A 75 -10.54 13.82 -14.74
CA LYS A 75 -9.25 13.15 -14.63
C LYS A 75 -9.15 12.52 -13.23
N LEU A 76 -8.74 11.26 -13.19
CA LEU A 76 -8.46 10.53 -11.95
C LEU A 76 -6.97 10.26 -11.82
N GLU A 77 -6.41 10.70 -10.70
CA GLU A 77 -5.03 10.43 -10.32
C GLU A 77 -5.01 9.51 -9.10
N VAL A 78 -4.63 8.25 -9.31
CA VAL A 78 -4.61 7.24 -8.26
C VAL A 78 -3.18 7.04 -7.80
N THR A 79 -2.94 7.22 -6.50
CA THR A 79 -1.67 6.94 -5.85
C THR A 79 -1.85 5.83 -4.82
N VAL A 80 -1.01 4.80 -4.90
CA VAL A 80 -0.98 3.68 -3.95
C VAL A 80 0.31 3.75 -3.13
N LYS A 81 0.17 3.77 -1.81
CA LYS A 81 1.30 3.75 -0.86
C LYS A 81 1.14 2.55 0.05
N SER A 82 2.16 1.70 0.14
CA SER A 82 2.23 0.61 1.13
C SER A 82 3.37 0.86 2.11
N SER A 83 3.18 0.48 3.36
CA SER A 83 4.19 0.59 4.42
C SER A 83 4.21 -0.70 5.25
N PRO A 84 4.76 -1.80 4.70
CA PRO A 84 4.94 -3.03 5.45
C PRO A 84 5.94 -2.78 6.58
N LYS A 85 5.57 -3.13 7.82
CA LYS A 85 6.44 -2.91 8.97
C LYS A 85 7.52 -3.99 9.01
N LYS A 86 8.69 -3.65 8.49
CA LYS A 86 9.90 -4.49 8.60
C LYS A 86 10.63 -4.16 9.90
N GLU A 87 11.31 -5.14 10.47
CA GLU A 87 12.19 -4.87 11.60
C GLU A 87 13.35 -4.01 11.11
N PRO A 88 13.55 -2.78 11.65
CA PRO A 88 14.63 -1.93 11.19
C PRO A 88 15.95 -2.60 11.54
N ALA A 89 16.85 -2.71 10.55
CA ALA A 89 18.22 -3.14 10.80
C ALA A 89 18.89 -2.10 11.70
N GLY A 90 18.96 -2.39 13.00
CA GLY A 90 19.72 -1.59 13.95
C GLY A 90 21.20 -1.78 13.68
N SER A 91 21.90 -0.70 13.33
CA SER A 91 23.37 -0.71 13.27
C SER A 91 23.92 0.35 14.21
N ILE A 92 24.94 -0.02 14.97
CA ILE A 92 25.67 0.89 15.84
C ILE A 92 26.60 1.75 14.99
N TRP A 93 26.63 3.05 15.27
CA TRP A 93 27.51 4.03 14.63
C TRP A 93 28.27 4.80 15.71
N PHE A 94 29.55 5.08 15.46
CA PHE A 94 30.37 5.97 16.27
C PHE A 94 30.32 7.38 15.68
N THR A 95 30.15 8.39 16.53
CA THR A 95 30.06 9.81 16.18
C THR A 95 31.35 10.51 16.60
N ASP A 96 31.86 11.43 15.77
CA ASP A 96 33.02 12.28 16.09
C ASP A 96 32.67 13.62 16.74
N GLY A 97 31.38 13.96 16.83
CA GLY A 97 30.93 15.23 17.38
C GLY A 97 30.92 16.40 16.38
N GLU A 98 31.45 16.23 15.16
CA GLU A 98 31.39 17.21 14.06
C GLU A 98 30.36 16.84 12.99
N GLY A 99 29.69 15.70 13.17
CA GLY A 99 28.58 15.24 12.33
C GLY A 99 28.95 14.09 11.40
N HIS A 100 30.13 13.50 11.53
CA HIS A 100 30.49 12.30 10.78
C HIS A 100 30.18 11.03 11.58
N LEU A 101 29.78 9.99 10.86
CA LEU A 101 29.45 8.68 11.41
C LEU A 101 30.41 7.64 10.82
N SER A 102 31.02 6.83 11.69
CA SER A 102 31.85 5.69 11.30
C SER A 102 31.30 4.39 11.91
N ARG A 103 31.44 3.28 11.18
CA ARG A 103 31.01 1.94 11.65
C ARG A 103 32.14 1.12 12.26
N ASP A 104 33.37 1.44 11.90
CA ASP A 104 34.57 0.66 12.13
C ASP A 104 35.59 1.37 13.03
N ASN A 105 35.39 2.66 13.31
CA ASN A 105 36.29 3.45 14.13
C ASN A 105 35.72 3.72 15.53
N ALA A 106 35.86 2.73 16.42
CA ALA A 106 35.51 2.87 17.84
C ALA A 106 36.35 3.94 18.58
N GLY A 107 37.49 4.35 18.02
CA GLY A 107 38.34 5.41 18.58
C GLY A 107 37.72 6.81 18.55
N MET A 108 36.73 7.02 17.68
CA MET A 108 35.97 8.28 17.60
C MET A 108 35.14 8.56 18.87
N PHE A 109 34.80 7.52 19.63
CA PHE A 109 33.95 7.63 20.84
C PHE A 109 34.68 8.23 22.06
N TYR A 110 36.02 8.37 22.01
CA TYR A 110 36.84 8.91 23.11
C TYR A 110 37.52 10.24 22.76
N GLY A 111 36.87 11.06 21.94
CA GLY A 111 37.36 12.38 21.50
C GLY A 111 36.90 13.59 22.34
N MET A 112 36.13 13.42 23.42
CA MET A 112 35.80 14.53 24.33
C MET A 112 36.66 14.45 25.59
N LYS A 113 37.69 15.30 25.62
CA LYS A 113 38.37 15.74 26.83
C LYS A 113 37.71 17.01 27.34
#